data_AF-A0A537GWK1-F1
#
_entry.id   AF-A0A537GWK1-F1
#
_cell.length_a   1.000
_cell.length_b   1.000
_cell.length_c   1.000
_cell.angle_alpha   90.00
_cell.angle_beta   90.00
_cell.angle_gamma   90.00
#
_symmetry.space_group_name_H-M   'P 1'
#
loop_
_entity.id
_entity.type
_entity.pdbx_description
1 polymer ?
#
loop_
_entity_poly.entity_id
_entity_poly.type
_entity_poly.pdbx_seq_one_letter_code
_entity_poly.pdbx_strand_id
1 'polypeptide(L)'
;MSQTQTRKQKILGDVKRKRRQRAITSIAIAVILIAIVVAAVIFLRPPPNAVQLPDYLSHCVIGSGLYHSHPNLTITINGANVPVPANTFDSSCQQPIHTHDEPGVLHIETDQDRDYTLHDWFLLWGHHVNNTNYAIFNSNQIFTNKIDATHHLTMTKNGVNDNSFENHVFPRNASPTGGVGGQGTLCAVATGQPCVEDNIVITYG
;
A
#
# COMPACT_ATOMS: atom_id res chain seq x y z
N MET A 1 28.79 4.27 77.89
CA MET A 1 27.90 4.70 76.78
C MET A 1 26.45 4.48 77.19
N SER A 2 25.59 5.49 77.06
CA SER A 2 24.17 5.41 77.48
C SER A 2 23.39 4.45 76.58
N GLN A 3 22.60 3.52 77.16
CA GLN A 3 21.73 2.57 76.43
C GLN A 3 20.83 3.26 75.39
N THR A 4 20.50 4.54 75.62
CA THR A 4 19.66 5.35 74.75
C THR A 4 20.33 5.69 73.41
N GLN A 5 21.66 5.86 73.37
CA GLN A 5 22.40 6.13 72.13
C GLN A 5 22.50 4.88 71.24
N THR A 6 22.66 3.70 71.82
CA THR A 6 22.73 2.41 71.11
C THR A 6 21.39 2.05 70.46
N ARG A 7 20.27 2.32 71.14
CA ARG A 7 18.92 2.10 70.59
C ARG A 7 18.64 3.00 69.38
N LYS A 8 19.08 4.27 69.43
CA LYS A 8 18.90 5.23 68.33
C LYS A 8 19.72 4.88 67.10
N GLN A 9 20.96 4.42 67.26
CA GLN A 9 21.80 3.94 66.14
C GLN A 9 21.20 2.71 65.45
N LYS A 10 20.68 1.75 66.22
CA LYS A 10 20.02 0.54 65.68
C LYS A 10 18.78 0.91 64.85
N ILE A 11 17.92 1.81 65.38
CA ILE A 11 16.73 2.30 64.67
C ILE A 11 17.12 3.03 63.38
N LEU A 12 18.16 3.89 63.41
CA LEU A 12 18.61 4.62 62.22
C LEU A 12 19.13 3.65 61.13
N GLY A 13 19.83 2.59 61.53
CA GLY A 13 20.28 1.52 60.64
C GLY A 13 19.12 0.75 60.00
N ASP A 14 18.12 0.37 60.80
CA ASP A 14 16.91 -0.33 60.33
C ASP A 14 16.08 0.54 59.36
N VAL A 15 15.97 1.85 59.63
CA VAL A 15 15.29 2.82 58.76
C VAL A 15 16.03 2.97 57.42
N LYS A 16 17.37 3.09 57.44
CA LYS A 16 18.19 3.15 56.21
C LYS A 16 18.04 1.87 55.38
N ARG A 17 18.06 0.69 56.02
CA ARG A 17 17.87 -0.60 55.34
C ARG A 17 16.48 -0.70 54.72
N LYS A 18 15.41 -0.34 55.44
CA LYS A 18 14.04 -0.31 54.89
C LYS A 18 13.89 0.67 53.73
N ARG A 19 14.50 1.86 53.80
CA ARG A 19 14.53 2.83 52.67
C ARG A 19 15.24 2.25 51.44
N ARG A 20 16.41 1.63 51.62
CA ARG A 20 17.15 0.98 50.52
C ARG A 20 16.38 -0.18 49.92
N GLN A 21 15.73 -1.01 50.75
CA GLN A 21 14.88 -2.11 50.30
C GLN A 21 13.73 -1.59 49.44
N ARG A 22 13.00 -0.57 49.91
CA ARG A 22 11.90 0.07 49.15
C ARG A 22 12.39 0.66 47.84
N ALA A 23 13.54 1.34 47.84
CA ALA A 23 14.13 1.89 46.62
C ALA A 23 14.47 0.79 45.60
N ILE A 24 15.09 -0.32 46.04
CA ILE A 24 15.40 -1.46 45.16
C ILE A 24 14.12 -2.09 44.63
N THR A 25 13.10 -2.31 45.48
CA THR A 25 11.81 -2.87 45.04
C THR A 25 11.12 -1.96 44.03
N SER A 26 11.12 -0.64 44.26
CA SER A 26 10.57 0.34 43.31
C SER A 26 11.31 0.35 41.97
N ILE A 27 12.65 0.28 41.99
CA ILE A 27 13.46 0.19 40.76
C ILE A 27 13.17 -1.11 40.01
N ALA A 28 13.12 -2.25 40.71
CA ALA A 28 12.82 -3.54 40.08
C ALA A 28 11.44 -3.55 39.44
N ILE A 29 10.41 -3.03 40.12
CA ILE A 29 9.06 -2.87 39.56
C ILE A 29 9.11 -1.97 38.32
N ALA A 30 9.80 -0.83 38.38
CA ALA A 30 9.93 0.08 37.25
C ALA A 30 10.59 -0.59 36.04
N VAL A 31 11.67 -1.34 36.24
CA VAL A 31 12.36 -2.08 35.17
C VAL A 31 11.45 -3.15 34.56
N ILE A 32 10.71 -3.90 35.39
CA ILE A 32 9.76 -4.91 34.92
C ILE A 32 8.66 -4.26 34.09
N LEU A 33 8.09 -3.14 34.56
CA LEU A 33 7.06 -2.42 33.81
C LEU A 33 7.59 -1.91 32.47
N ILE A 34 8.80 -1.35 32.43
CA ILE A 34 9.44 -0.93 31.18
C ILE A 34 9.64 -2.13 30.24
N ALA A 35 10.13 -3.26 30.75
CA ALA A 35 10.33 -4.46 29.93
C ALA A 35 9.00 -4.99 29.36
N ILE A 36 7.92 -4.98 30.14
CA ILE A 36 6.58 -5.36 29.67
C ILE A 36 6.11 -4.40 28.57
N VAL A 37 6.29 -3.09 28.75
CA VAL A 37 5.90 -2.10 27.73
C VAL A 37 6.72 -2.28 26.45
N VAL A 38 8.03 -2.49 26.55
CA VAL A 38 8.89 -2.73 25.38
C VAL A 38 8.50 -4.03 24.67
N ALA A 39 8.27 -5.11 25.41
CA ALA A 39 7.80 -6.37 24.85
C ALA A 39 6.45 -6.18 24.16
N ALA A 40 5.48 -5.52 24.81
CA ALA A 40 4.19 -5.21 24.23
C ALA A 40 4.34 -4.39 22.94
N VAL A 41 5.20 -3.37 22.92
CA VAL A 41 5.46 -2.58 21.70
C VAL A 41 6.07 -3.41 20.58
N ILE A 42 6.91 -4.40 20.87
CA ILE A 42 7.50 -5.28 19.85
C ILE A 42 6.47 -6.29 19.34
N PHE A 43 5.72 -6.93 20.23
CA PHE A 43 4.76 -7.99 19.89
C PHE A 43 3.43 -7.47 19.34
N LEU A 44 3.05 -6.22 19.62
CA LEU A 44 1.83 -5.59 19.12
C LEU A 44 2.04 -4.79 17.83
N ARG A 45 3.27 -4.68 17.31
CA ARG A 45 3.50 -4.08 15.99
C ARG A 45 2.97 -5.02 14.91
N PRO A 46 2.11 -4.54 13.99
CA PRO A 46 1.75 -5.32 12.82
C PRO A 46 3.02 -5.69 12.04
N PRO A 47 3.08 -6.89 11.44
CA PRO A 47 4.14 -7.17 10.49
C PRO A 47 4.10 -6.13 9.35
N PRO A 48 5.25 -5.77 8.77
CA PRO A 48 5.26 -4.92 7.59
C PRO A 48 4.50 -5.59 6.44
N ASN A 49 3.98 -4.78 5.52
CA ASN A 49 3.31 -5.28 4.32
C ASN A 49 4.25 -6.19 3.53
N ALA A 50 3.72 -7.27 2.95
CA ALA A 50 4.48 -8.24 2.17
C ALA A 50 5.02 -7.62 0.87
N VAL A 51 4.34 -6.61 0.32
CA VAL A 51 4.79 -5.84 -0.84
C VAL A 51 5.29 -4.49 -0.35
N GLN A 52 6.58 -4.24 -0.56
CA GLN A 52 7.18 -2.94 -0.25
C GLN A 52 6.99 -2.03 -1.45
N LEU A 53 6.32 -0.90 -1.21
CA LEU A 53 6.11 0.11 -2.24
C LEU A 53 7.28 1.09 -2.29
N PRO A 54 7.72 1.53 -3.48
CA PRO A 54 8.64 2.65 -3.59
C PRO A 54 7.97 3.95 -3.07
N ASP A 55 8.78 4.91 -2.64
CA ASP A 55 8.31 6.17 -2.02
C ASP A 55 7.24 6.91 -2.86
N TYR A 56 7.37 6.85 -4.19
CA TYR A 56 6.43 7.49 -5.10
C TYR A 56 5.07 6.76 -5.24
N LEU A 57 4.90 5.57 -4.67
CA LEU A 57 3.62 4.86 -4.57
C LEU A 57 3.10 4.77 -3.14
N SER A 58 3.97 4.87 -2.15
CA SER A 58 3.60 4.76 -0.73
C SER A 58 3.13 6.05 -0.08
N HIS A 59 3.28 7.20 -0.75
CA HIS A 59 2.86 8.49 -0.21
C HIS A 59 1.37 8.76 -0.47
N CYS A 60 0.79 9.61 0.37
CA CYS A 60 -0.59 10.06 0.22
C CYS A 60 -0.63 11.28 -0.71
N VAL A 61 -1.42 11.18 -1.76
CA VAL A 61 -1.77 12.31 -2.62
C VAL A 61 -2.90 13.08 -1.93
N ILE A 62 -2.73 14.40 -1.74
CA ILE A 62 -3.72 15.26 -1.07
C ILE A 62 -4.13 16.37 -2.02
N GLY A 63 -5.42 16.39 -2.42
CA GLY A 63 -6.01 17.45 -3.24
C GLY A 63 -6.06 17.14 -4.75
N SER A 64 -6.38 18.16 -5.56
CA SER A 64 -6.47 17.98 -7.02
C SER A 64 -5.07 17.83 -7.61
N GLY A 65 -4.75 16.62 -8.06
CA GLY A 65 -3.47 16.28 -8.65
C GLY A 65 -3.08 17.11 -9.89
N LEU A 66 -1.81 17.03 -10.29
CA LEU A 66 -1.23 17.61 -11.49
C LEU A 66 -1.88 17.10 -12.78
N TYR A 67 -2.28 15.83 -12.78
CA TYR A 67 -3.17 15.27 -13.79
C TYR A 67 -4.01 14.15 -13.19
N HIS A 68 -5.10 13.85 -13.88
CA HIS A 68 -6.05 12.81 -13.50
C HIS A 68 -6.45 12.01 -14.74
N SER A 69 -6.32 10.69 -14.66
CA SER A 69 -6.54 9.77 -15.77
C SER A 69 -7.31 8.52 -15.36
N HIS A 70 -8.14 7.97 -16.26
CA HIS A 70 -8.99 6.81 -16.00
C HIS A 70 -8.80 5.68 -17.05
N PRO A 71 -7.67 4.96 -17.05
CA PRO A 71 -7.53 3.78 -17.88
C PRO A 71 -8.40 2.63 -17.35
N ASN A 72 -8.75 1.69 -18.24
CA ASN A 72 -9.54 0.51 -17.89
C ASN A 72 -8.68 -0.75 -17.99
N LEU A 73 -8.78 -1.63 -16.99
CA LEU A 73 -8.05 -2.90 -16.92
C LEU A 73 -9.02 -4.07 -16.80
N THR A 74 -8.87 -5.02 -17.72
CA THR A 74 -9.55 -6.33 -17.68
C THR A 74 -8.53 -7.45 -17.68
N ILE A 75 -8.73 -8.46 -16.83
CA ILE A 75 -7.83 -9.61 -16.72
C ILE A 75 -8.65 -10.89 -16.90
N THR A 76 -8.18 -11.77 -17.77
CA THR A 76 -8.75 -13.11 -17.97
C THR A 76 -7.66 -14.16 -17.80
N ILE A 77 -7.94 -15.21 -17.01
CA ILE A 77 -7.05 -16.36 -16.80
C ILE A 77 -7.81 -17.63 -17.13
N ASN A 78 -7.34 -18.39 -18.12
CA ASN A 78 -7.94 -19.63 -18.62
C ASN A 78 -9.45 -19.45 -18.96
N GLY A 79 -9.79 -18.32 -19.58
CA GLY A 79 -11.16 -17.96 -19.95
C GLY A 79 -12.03 -17.42 -18.79
N ALA A 80 -11.52 -17.36 -17.56
CA ALA A 80 -12.23 -16.79 -16.41
C ALA A 80 -11.78 -15.36 -16.10
N ASN A 81 -12.74 -14.44 -15.90
CA ASN A 81 -12.47 -13.07 -15.48
C ASN A 81 -11.86 -13.06 -14.07
N VAL A 82 -10.75 -12.33 -13.88
CA VAL A 82 -10.20 -12.01 -12.57
C VAL A 82 -10.58 -10.58 -12.21
N PRO A 83 -11.46 -10.38 -11.20
CA PRO A 83 -11.91 -9.05 -10.84
C PRO A 83 -10.74 -8.21 -10.30
N VAL A 84 -10.59 -7.01 -10.86
CA VAL A 84 -9.76 -5.95 -10.27
C VAL A 84 -10.39 -5.54 -8.94
N PRO A 85 -9.63 -5.42 -7.84
CA PRO A 85 -10.18 -5.06 -6.54
C PRO A 85 -10.84 -3.69 -6.63
N ALA A 86 -12.07 -3.60 -6.11
CA ALA A 86 -12.77 -2.34 -5.94
C ALA A 86 -12.38 -1.69 -4.60
N ASN A 87 -12.55 -0.38 -4.51
CA ASN A 87 -12.31 0.40 -3.30
C ASN A 87 -10.88 0.22 -2.73
N THR A 88 -9.86 0.23 -3.59
CA THR A 88 -8.47 0.29 -3.10
C THR A 88 -8.07 1.67 -2.59
N PHE A 89 -8.95 2.66 -2.70
CA PHE A 89 -8.77 3.98 -2.12
C PHE A 89 -8.86 3.94 -0.58
N ASP A 90 -7.96 4.66 0.09
CA ASP A 90 -8.07 4.98 1.51
C ASP A 90 -8.31 6.50 1.61
N SER A 91 -9.45 6.89 2.19
CA SER A 91 -9.81 8.31 2.33
C SER A 91 -8.85 9.10 3.22
N SER A 92 -8.06 8.42 4.05
CA SER A 92 -7.01 9.02 4.85
C SER A 92 -5.66 9.10 4.13
N CYS A 93 -5.47 8.31 3.08
CA CYS A 93 -4.25 8.26 2.28
C CYS A 93 -4.51 7.71 0.87
N GLN A 94 -4.80 8.59 -0.09
CA GLN A 94 -5.00 8.18 -1.48
C GLN A 94 -3.65 7.89 -2.13
N GLN A 95 -3.42 6.64 -2.52
CA GLN A 95 -2.23 6.30 -3.31
C GLN A 95 -2.42 6.78 -4.76
N PRO A 96 -1.34 7.06 -5.50
CA PRO A 96 -1.43 7.70 -6.82
C PRO A 96 -2.22 6.91 -7.86
N ILE A 97 -2.37 5.59 -7.67
CA ILE A 97 -3.24 4.74 -8.47
C ILE A 97 -4.17 3.98 -7.53
N HIS A 98 -5.48 4.06 -7.76
CA HIS A 98 -6.47 3.36 -6.95
C HIS A 98 -7.73 3.05 -7.75
N THR A 99 -8.68 2.34 -7.13
CA THR A 99 -10.00 2.07 -7.69
C THR A 99 -11.10 2.54 -6.76
N HIS A 100 -12.23 2.89 -7.34
CA HIS A 100 -13.50 3.08 -6.64
C HIS A 100 -14.38 1.82 -6.81
N ASP A 101 -15.71 1.99 -6.86
CA ASP A 101 -16.68 0.91 -7.03
C ASP A 101 -16.92 0.52 -8.49
N GLU A 102 -16.36 1.29 -9.45
CA GLU A 102 -16.39 0.98 -10.87
C GLU A 102 -15.45 -0.18 -11.21
N PRO A 103 -15.96 -1.30 -11.76
CA PRO A 103 -15.13 -2.46 -12.07
C PRO A 103 -14.06 -2.13 -13.12
N GLY A 104 -12.79 -2.39 -12.79
CA GLY A 104 -11.67 -2.31 -13.74
C GLY A 104 -11.19 -0.90 -14.08
N VAL A 105 -11.88 0.16 -13.65
CA VAL A 105 -11.45 1.54 -13.87
C VAL A 105 -10.39 1.89 -12.82
N LEU A 106 -9.17 2.17 -13.29
CA LEU A 106 -8.11 2.68 -12.45
C LEU A 106 -8.20 4.21 -12.43
N HIS A 107 -8.00 4.81 -11.27
CA HIS A 107 -7.92 6.25 -11.07
C HIS A 107 -6.46 6.59 -10.82
N ILE A 108 -5.86 7.36 -11.73
CA ILE A 108 -4.49 7.86 -11.60
C ILE A 108 -4.58 9.32 -11.23
N GLU A 109 -4.39 9.61 -9.94
CA GLU A 109 -4.50 10.94 -9.35
C GLU A 109 -3.19 11.27 -8.65
N THR A 110 -2.45 12.26 -9.15
CA THR A 110 -1.02 12.38 -8.83
C THR A 110 -0.66 13.80 -8.39
N ASP A 111 0.20 13.96 -7.39
CA ASP A 111 0.81 15.26 -7.03
C ASP A 111 2.25 15.42 -7.57
N GLN A 112 2.71 14.44 -8.35
CA GLN A 112 4.04 14.38 -8.95
C GLN A 112 3.96 14.35 -10.47
N ASP A 113 4.80 15.14 -11.14
CA ASP A 113 4.93 15.14 -12.60
C ASP A 113 5.75 13.91 -13.03
N ARG A 114 5.08 12.76 -13.04
CA ARG A 114 5.66 11.44 -13.33
C ARG A 114 4.70 10.65 -14.19
N ASP A 115 5.27 9.81 -15.04
CA ASP A 115 4.53 8.76 -15.73
C ASP A 115 4.44 7.51 -14.85
N TYR A 116 3.23 6.98 -14.72
CA TYR A 116 2.95 5.75 -13.98
C TYR A 116 2.66 4.61 -14.95
N THR A 117 2.99 3.40 -14.53
CA THR A 117 2.97 2.21 -15.36
C THR A 117 2.00 1.16 -14.85
N LEU A 118 1.65 0.21 -15.72
CA LEU A 118 0.88 -0.95 -15.33
C LEU A 118 1.57 -1.76 -14.22
N HIS A 119 2.92 -1.82 -14.21
CA HIS A 119 3.68 -2.39 -13.10
C HIS A 119 3.32 -1.75 -11.74
N ASP A 120 3.27 -0.43 -11.69
CA ASP A 120 2.98 0.33 -10.46
C ASP A 120 1.60 -0.04 -9.90
N TRP A 121 0.61 -0.25 -10.77
CA TRP A 121 -0.71 -0.73 -10.35
C TRP A 121 -0.65 -2.12 -9.71
N PHE A 122 0.09 -3.08 -10.29
CA PHE A 122 0.21 -4.40 -9.69
C PHE A 122 0.92 -4.35 -8.32
N LEU A 123 1.97 -3.53 -8.16
CA LEU A 123 2.58 -3.31 -6.85
C LEU A 123 1.56 -2.81 -5.81
N LEU A 124 0.73 -1.83 -6.18
CA LEU A 124 -0.32 -1.28 -5.33
C LEU A 124 -1.41 -2.30 -5.01
N TRP A 125 -1.83 -3.11 -5.99
CA TRP A 125 -2.75 -4.22 -5.77
C TRP A 125 -2.18 -5.20 -4.75
N GLY A 126 -0.96 -5.72 -4.99
CA GLY A 126 -0.31 -6.65 -4.07
C GLY A 126 -0.12 -6.09 -2.66
N HIS A 127 0.19 -4.80 -2.54
CA HIS A 127 0.24 -4.10 -1.27
C HIS A 127 -1.13 -4.04 -0.59
N HIS A 128 -2.18 -3.64 -1.32
CA HIS A 128 -3.54 -3.53 -0.80
C HIS A 128 -4.05 -4.86 -0.24
N VAL A 129 -3.84 -5.97 -0.95
CA VAL A 129 -4.24 -7.31 -0.50
C VAL A 129 -3.20 -8.01 0.38
N ASN A 130 -2.08 -7.32 0.68
CA ASN A 130 -0.94 -7.84 1.45
C ASN A 130 -0.47 -9.23 0.95
N ASN A 131 -0.34 -9.38 -0.38
CA ASN A 131 0.04 -10.63 -1.01
C ASN A 131 0.90 -10.38 -2.26
N THR A 132 2.15 -10.85 -2.20
CA THR A 132 3.15 -10.66 -3.26
C THR A 132 2.76 -11.27 -4.59
N ASN A 133 1.90 -12.29 -4.62
CA ASN A 133 1.45 -12.87 -5.90
C ASN A 133 0.71 -11.82 -6.73
N TYR A 134 -0.10 -10.97 -6.11
CA TYR A 134 -0.84 -9.92 -6.82
C TYR A 134 0.04 -8.74 -7.27
N ALA A 135 1.30 -8.69 -6.83
CA ALA A 135 2.29 -7.72 -7.30
C ALA A 135 3.04 -8.16 -8.57
N ILE A 136 2.82 -9.38 -9.05
CA ILE A 136 3.57 -9.92 -10.17
C ILE A 136 2.77 -9.76 -11.46
N PHE A 137 3.25 -8.86 -12.32
CA PHE A 137 2.90 -8.80 -13.72
C PHE A 137 4.13 -8.39 -14.52
N ASN A 138 4.44 -9.17 -15.56
CA ASN A 138 5.45 -8.87 -16.57
C ASN A 138 5.18 -9.65 -17.86
N SER A 139 6.00 -9.45 -18.89
CA SER A 139 5.87 -10.13 -20.18
C SER A 139 5.86 -11.66 -20.13
N ASN A 140 6.22 -12.30 -19.00
CA ASN A 140 6.32 -13.75 -18.84
C ASN A 140 5.39 -14.32 -17.75
N GLN A 141 4.72 -13.49 -16.97
CA GLN A 141 3.98 -13.94 -15.79
C GLN A 141 2.89 -12.96 -15.37
N ILE A 142 1.73 -13.49 -14.99
CA ILE A 142 0.71 -12.78 -14.22
C ILE A 142 0.33 -13.59 -12.99
N PHE A 143 0.41 -12.96 -11.82
CA PHE A 143 0.22 -13.62 -10.53
C PHE A 143 1.10 -14.86 -10.36
N THR A 144 0.51 -16.03 -10.15
CA THR A 144 1.21 -17.32 -10.07
C THR A 144 1.34 -18.02 -11.42
N ASN A 145 0.75 -17.47 -12.49
CA ASN A 145 0.66 -18.09 -13.80
C ASN A 145 1.83 -17.62 -14.69
N LYS A 146 2.72 -18.55 -15.02
CA LYS A 146 3.90 -18.31 -15.87
C LYS A 146 3.67 -18.92 -17.24
N ILE A 147 4.11 -18.23 -18.28
CA ILE A 147 4.09 -18.77 -19.64
C ILE A 147 4.81 -20.13 -19.67
N ASP A 148 4.21 -21.10 -20.36
CA ASP A 148 4.79 -22.41 -20.59
C ASP A 148 4.51 -22.88 -22.02
N ALA A 149 4.70 -24.18 -22.29
CA ALA A 149 4.48 -24.75 -23.63
C ALA A 149 3.00 -24.74 -24.08
N THR A 150 2.06 -24.57 -23.15
CA THR A 150 0.62 -24.69 -23.36
C THR A 150 -0.16 -23.43 -23.04
N HIS A 151 0.41 -22.51 -22.25
CA HIS A 151 -0.22 -21.24 -21.88
C HIS A 151 0.59 -20.06 -22.38
N HIS A 152 -0.11 -19.08 -22.94
CA HIS A 152 0.46 -17.83 -23.40
C HIS A 152 -0.08 -16.66 -22.58
N LEU A 153 0.72 -15.59 -22.47
CA LEU A 153 0.30 -14.32 -21.90
C LEU A 153 0.25 -13.29 -23.03
N THR A 154 -0.90 -12.67 -23.23
CA THR A 154 -1.10 -11.61 -24.22
C THR A 154 -1.68 -10.37 -23.55
N MET A 155 -1.37 -9.21 -24.12
CA MET A 155 -1.96 -7.94 -23.73
C MET A 155 -2.42 -7.20 -24.98
N THR A 156 -3.60 -6.59 -24.90
CA THR A 156 -4.07 -5.65 -25.91
C THR A 156 -4.38 -4.31 -25.28
N LYS A 157 -4.06 -3.23 -26.00
CA LYS A 157 -4.54 -1.88 -25.72
C LYS A 157 -5.50 -1.47 -26.83
N ASN A 158 -6.72 -1.10 -26.47
CA ASN A 158 -7.77 -0.69 -27.41
C ASN A 158 -8.00 -1.73 -28.52
N GLY A 159 -7.95 -3.02 -28.16
CA GLY A 159 -8.12 -4.15 -29.08
C GLY A 159 -6.91 -4.46 -29.98
N VAL A 160 -5.80 -3.72 -29.85
CA VAL A 160 -4.57 -3.95 -30.62
C VAL A 160 -3.51 -4.57 -29.71
N ASN A 161 -2.75 -5.54 -30.22
CA ASN A 161 -1.66 -6.16 -29.47
C ASN A 161 -0.69 -5.10 -28.92
N ASP A 162 -0.37 -5.21 -27.64
CA ASP A 162 0.56 -4.35 -26.95
C ASP A 162 1.62 -5.20 -26.23
N ASN A 163 2.89 -5.00 -26.60
CA ASN A 163 4.02 -5.76 -26.06
C ASN A 163 4.76 -4.98 -24.96
N SER A 164 4.20 -3.87 -24.47
CA SER A 164 4.81 -3.10 -23.38
C SER A 164 4.64 -3.77 -22.00
N PHE A 165 3.60 -4.59 -21.83
CA PHE A 165 3.28 -5.32 -20.60
C PHE A 165 3.42 -4.45 -19.34
N GLU A 166 4.30 -4.81 -18.42
CA GLU A 166 4.55 -4.08 -17.17
C GLU A 166 5.00 -2.63 -17.40
N ASN A 167 5.60 -2.36 -18.57
CA ASN A 167 6.11 -1.05 -18.95
C ASN A 167 5.06 -0.21 -19.70
N HIS A 168 3.81 -0.66 -19.82
CA HIS A 168 2.72 0.17 -20.36
C HIS A 168 2.57 1.42 -19.51
N VAL A 169 2.86 2.58 -20.09
CA VAL A 169 2.68 3.89 -19.45
C VAL A 169 1.24 4.33 -19.67
N PHE A 170 0.55 4.63 -18.57
CA PHE A 170 -0.80 5.16 -18.65
C PHE A 170 -0.80 6.58 -19.22
N PRO A 171 -1.67 6.90 -20.20
CA PRO A 171 -1.83 8.27 -20.66
C PRO A 171 -2.30 9.18 -19.53
N ARG A 172 -1.95 10.47 -19.59
CA ARG A 172 -2.33 11.47 -18.57
C ARG A 172 -3.76 12.00 -18.71
N ASN A 173 -4.45 11.59 -19.76
CA ASN A 173 -5.81 12.01 -20.14
C ASN A 173 -6.65 10.82 -20.64
N ALA A 174 -6.44 9.64 -20.05
CA ALA A 174 -7.19 8.45 -20.43
C ALA A 174 -8.64 8.52 -19.97
N SER A 175 -9.51 7.89 -20.75
CA SER A 175 -10.90 7.62 -20.39
C SER A 175 -11.28 6.23 -20.92
N PRO A 176 -12.11 5.43 -20.21
CA PRO A 176 -12.44 4.07 -20.63
C PRO A 176 -13.10 3.97 -22.01
N THR A 177 -13.76 5.04 -22.46
CA THR A 177 -14.45 5.09 -23.77
C THR A 177 -13.84 6.12 -24.73
N GLY A 178 -12.74 6.79 -24.36
CA GLY A 178 -12.20 7.94 -25.10
C GLY A 178 -13.17 9.14 -25.15
N GLY A 179 -12.88 10.14 -26.00
CA GLY A 179 -13.79 11.25 -26.29
C GLY A 179 -13.25 12.65 -25.97
N VAL A 180 -14.12 13.54 -25.51
CA VAL A 180 -13.77 14.91 -25.08
C VAL A 180 -14.22 15.16 -23.64
N GLY A 181 -13.46 15.95 -22.88
CA GLY A 181 -13.79 16.26 -21.49
C GLY A 181 -15.06 17.10 -21.34
N GLY A 182 -15.81 16.90 -20.23
CA GLY A 182 -16.99 17.68 -19.84
C GLY A 182 -18.22 16.84 -19.47
N GLN A 183 -18.65 16.96 -18.20
CA GLN A 183 -19.85 16.37 -17.54
C GLN A 183 -20.26 14.93 -17.93
N GLY A 184 -19.87 13.97 -17.10
CA GLY A 184 -20.35 12.58 -17.13
C GLY A 184 -19.41 11.58 -17.82
N THR A 185 -18.37 12.08 -18.49
CA THR A 185 -17.25 11.28 -18.99
C THR A 185 -16.17 11.15 -17.91
N LEU A 186 -15.65 9.92 -17.70
CA LEU A 186 -14.46 9.62 -16.89
C LEU A 186 -13.19 10.18 -17.56
N CYS A 187 -13.21 11.44 -17.97
CA CYS A 187 -12.08 12.11 -18.57
C CYS A 187 -11.84 13.42 -17.85
N ALA A 188 -10.77 13.46 -17.05
CA ALA A 188 -10.46 14.56 -16.16
C ALA A 188 -9.54 15.60 -16.82
N VAL A 189 -9.93 16.05 -18.01
CA VAL A 189 -9.31 17.19 -18.72
C VAL A 189 -10.31 18.35 -18.83
N ALA A 190 -9.80 19.55 -19.13
CA ALA A 190 -10.66 20.71 -19.36
C ALA A 190 -11.69 20.44 -20.47
N THR A 191 -12.88 21.02 -20.34
CA THR A 191 -13.98 20.82 -21.28
C THR A 191 -13.54 21.05 -22.72
N GLY A 192 -13.84 20.08 -23.60
CA GLY A 192 -13.48 20.14 -25.02
C GLY A 192 -12.03 19.74 -25.34
N GLN A 193 -11.21 19.37 -24.35
CA GLN A 193 -9.90 18.76 -24.60
C GLN A 193 -10.04 17.27 -24.94
N PRO A 194 -9.16 16.73 -25.80
CA PRO A 194 -9.24 15.34 -26.23
C PRO A 194 -8.83 14.39 -25.10
N CYS A 195 -9.55 13.28 -25.03
CA CYS A 195 -9.29 12.14 -24.18
C CYS A 195 -8.85 10.98 -25.05
N VAL A 196 -7.92 10.18 -24.54
CA VAL A 196 -7.51 8.96 -25.23
C VAL A 196 -8.16 7.75 -24.59
N GLU A 197 -8.52 6.76 -25.39
CA GLU A 197 -8.91 5.46 -24.85
C GLU A 197 -7.65 4.73 -24.38
N ASP A 198 -7.72 4.11 -23.20
CA ASP A 198 -6.68 3.21 -22.70
C ASP A 198 -7.35 1.99 -22.04
N ASN A 199 -7.88 1.11 -22.90
CA ASN A 199 -8.54 -0.11 -22.50
C ASN A 199 -7.57 -1.29 -22.62
N ILE A 200 -7.04 -1.72 -21.48
CA ILE A 200 -6.01 -2.74 -21.34
C ILE A 200 -6.69 -4.06 -21.03
N VAL A 201 -6.43 -5.07 -21.86
CA VAL A 201 -6.91 -6.43 -21.64
C VAL A 201 -5.72 -7.36 -21.55
N ILE A 202 -5.57 -8.04 -20.42
CA ILE A 202 -4.54 -9.06 -20.19
C ILE A 202 -5.22 -10.43 -20.23
N THR A 203 -4.68 -11.33 -21.04
CA THR A 203 -5.18 -12.70 -21.16
C THR A 203 -4.05 -13.69 -20.91
N TYR A 204 -4.25 -14.59 -19.97
CA TYR A 204 -3.44 -15.79 -19.79
C TYR A 204 -4.28 -17.02 -20.14
N GLY A 205 -3.77 -17.94 -20.95
CA GLY A 205 -4.45 -19.18 -21.28
C GLY A 205 -3.87 -19.93 -22.46
#